data_AF-A0A399RQD3-F1
#
_entry.id   AF-A0A399RQD3-F1
#
_cell.length_a   1.000
_cell.length_b   1.000
_cell.length_c   1.000
_cell.angle_alpha   90.00
_cell.angle_beta   90.00
_cell.angle_gamma   90.00
#
_symmetry.space_group_name_H-M   'P 1'
#
loop_
_entity.id
_entity.type
_entity.pdbx_description
1 polymer ?
#
loop_
_entity_poly.entity_id
_entity_poly.type
_entity_poly.pdbx_seq_one_letter_code
_entity_poly.pdbx_strand_id
1 'polypeptide(L)'
;MFLPVVFPELGLNRLFEAANKPLFAIFGGSPDDGDAVDALIEMLGDRTGARFVLQDSGPHPSTQETLAALMSARLGRLVDAGLSGLVLTSPTASGVMERFDWSRPLSEGAPSANDVTVSVASERGVPSSDFAALMRELATKVGDEALFQPDGVHLSLAGRLALLAAVCKGLTGEAPVLDGLAGELAKGWSEAGTDEKVSASELPNFARLVSEALAREG
;
A
#
# COMPACT_ATOMS: atom_id res chain seq x y z
N MET A 1 3.96 -6.68 23.35
CA MET A 1 4.16 -5.24 23.03
C MET A 1 4.05 -5.14 21.53
N PHE A 2 2.82 -5.00 21.03
CA PHE A 2 2.53 -4.99 19.60
C PHE A 2 2.55 -3.53 19.14
N LEU A 3 3.56 -3.18 18.34
CA LEU A 3 3.64 -1.87 17.72
C LEU A 3 2.45 -1.75 16.75
N PRO A 4 1.75 -0.60 16.70
CA PRO A 4 0.90 -0.30 15.56
C PRO A 4 1.72 -0.58 14.30
N VAL A 5 1.11 -1.13 13.25
CA VAL A 5 1.78 -1.30 11.95
C VAL A 5 1.97 0.09 11.34
N VAL A 6 2.92 0.78 11.95
CA VAL A 6 3.80 1.83 11.47
C VAL A 6 4.58 1.11 10.41
N PHE A 7 4.46 1.53 9.15
CA PHE A 7 5.32 1.03 8.08
C PHE A 7 6.76 0.97 8.66
N PRO A 8 7.42 -0.19 8.76
CA PRO A 8 8.86 -0.24 9.12
C PRO A 8 9.72 0.49 8.06
N GLU A 9 9.07 0.95 7.01
CA GLU A 9 9.54 1.63 5.82
C GLU A 9 9.61 3.13 6.15
N LEU A 10 10.81 3.57 6.49
CA LEU A 10 11.25 4.88 7.00
C LEU A 10 10.65 6.17 6.40
N GLY A 11 9.80 6.11 5.37
CA GLY A 11 9.25 7.28 4.67
C GLY A 11 7.77 7.60 4.94
N LEU A 12 6.91 6.60 5.15
CA LEU A 12 5.46 6.83 5.20
C LEU A 12 5.03 7.52 6.50
N ASN A 13 5.59 7.13 7.65
CA ASN A 13 5.19 7.70 8.95
C ASN A 13 5.55 9.19 9.07
N ARG A 14 6.70 9.62 8.52
CA ARG A 14 7.18 11.02 8.61
C ARG A 14 6.29 12.01 7.86
N LEU A 15 5.70 11.62 6.73
CA LEU A 15 4.84 12.52 5.94
C LEU A 15 3.47 12.73 6.61
N PHE A 16 2.94 11.71 7.28
CA PHE A 16 1.67 11.80 8.00
C PHE A 16 1.80 12.41 9.41
N GLU A 17 2.95 12.20 10.07
CA GLU A 17 3.36 12.95 11.26
C GLU A 17 3.37 14.45 10.98
N ALA A 18 3.91 14.89 9.83
CA ALA A 18 3.92 16.29 9.43
C ALA A 18 2.52 16.88 9.17
N ALA A 19 1.55 16.05 8.76
CA ALA A 19 0.15 16.45 8.55
C ALA A 19 -0.72 16.39 9.82
N ASN A 20 -0.16 15.95 10.96
CA ASN A 20 -0.87 15.73 12.23
C ASN A 20 -2.12 14.81 12.11
N LYS A 21 -2.16 13.95 11.07
CA LYS A 21 -3.24 12.99 10.81
C LYS A 21 -2.64 11.60 10.74
N PRO A 22 -2.95 10.70 11.68
CA PRO A 22 -2.33 9.38 11.69
C PRO A 22 -2.86 8.54 10.51
N LEU A 23 -1.95 7.86 9.81
CA LEU A 23 -2.24 6.86 8.77
C LEU A 23 -1.80 5.49 9.26
N PHE A 24 -2.66 4.49 9.09
CA PHE A 24 -2.39 3.11 9.49
C PHE A 24 -2.48 2.17 8.30
N ALA A 25 -1.50 1.29 8.16
CA ALA A 25 -1.53 0.19 7.20
C ALA A 25 -2.16 -1.04 7.86
N ILE A 26 -3.18 -1.59 7.23
CA ILE A 26 -3.89 -2.76 7.73
C ILE A 26 -3.81 -3.85 6.66
N PHE A 27 -3.44 -5.06 7.08
CA PHE A 27 -3.47 -6.22 6.20
C PHE A 27 -4.89 -6.79 6.14
N GLY A 28 -5.45 -6.86 4.94
CA GLY A 28 -6.86 -7.17 4.70
C GLY A 28 -7.26 -8.63 4.88
N GLY A 29 -6.38 -9.57 4.53
CA GLY A 29 -6.70 -11.00 4.43
C GLY A 29 -6.15 -11.92 5.53
N SER A 30 -5.27 -11.44 6.43
CA SER A 30 -4.68 -12.33 7.46
C SER A 30 -5.56 -12.39 8.71
N PRO A 31 -6.00 -13.58 9.19
CA PRO A 31 -6.92 -13.71 10.32
C PRO A 31 -6.40 -13.11 11.63
N ASP A 32 -5.07 -13.02 11.80
CA ASP A 32 -4.41 -12.48 12.98
C ASP A 32 -4.52 -10.94 13.09
N ASP A 33 -4.91 -10.25 12.02
CA ASP A 33 -5.00 -8.78 11.98
C ASP A 33 -6.35 -8.23 12.49
N GLY A 34 -7.28 -9.09 12.92
CA GLY A 34 -8.52 -8.65 13.56
C GLY A 34 -8.26 -7.82 14.82
N ASP A 35 -7.34 -8.28 15.67
CA ASP A 35 -6.95 -7.59 16.91
C ASP A 35 -6.22 -6.26 16.62
N ALA A 36 -5.58 -6.14 15.46
CA ALA A 36 -4.88 -4.91 15.04
C ALA A 36 -5.87 -3.78 14.67
N VAL A 37 -7.01 -4.12 14.07
CA VAL A 37 -8.09 -3.15 13.80
C VAL A 37 -8.69 -2.64 15.11
N ASP A 38 -8.79 -3.49 16.11
CA ASP A 38 -9.41 -3.18 17.40
C ASP A 38 -8.51 -2.29 18.22
N ALA A 39 -7.24 -2.69 18.34
CA ALA A 39 -6.20 -1.89 18.97
C ALA A 39 -6.06 -0.52 18.28
N LEU A 40 -6.22 -0.46 16.95
CA LEU A 40 -6.22 0.80 16.22
C LEU A 40 -7.39 1.72 16.63
N ILE A 41 -8.60 1.19 16.62
CA ILE A 41 -9.80 1.95 17.01
C ILE A 41 -9.67 2.43 18.46
N GLU A 42 -9.19 1.57 19.37
CA GLU A 42 -8.94 1.93 20.76
C GLU A 42 -7.85 3.02 20.90
N MET A 43 -6.75 2.91 20.15
CA MET A 43 -5.66 3.90 20.15
C MET A 43 -6.10 5.26 19.61
N LEU A 44 -7.05 5.29 18.68
CA LEU A 44 -7.54 6.51 18.08
C LEU A 44 -8.41 7.32 19.03
N GLY A 45 -9.13 6.67 19.96
CA GLY A 45 -9.99 7.35 20.93
C GLY A 45 -10.90 8.39 20.24
N ASP A 46 -10.87 9.64 20.69
CA ASP A 46 -11.69 10.75 20.16
C ASP A 46 -11.05 11.49 18.96
N ARG A 47 -9.99 10.95 18.34
CA ARG A 47 -9.28 11.64 17.24
C ARG A 47 -10.11 11.64 15.95
N THR A 48 -10.87 12.71 15.75
CA THR A 48 -11.63 12.94 14.52
C THR A 48 -10.70 13.15 13.31
N GLY A 49 -11.07 12.58 12.16
CA GLY A 49 -10.33 12.73 10.90
C GLY A 49 -9.13 11.80 10.71
N ALA A 50 -9.01 10.75 11.54
CA ALA A 50 -8.05 9.67 11.33
C ALA A 50 -8.29 8.96 9.99
N ARG A 51 -7.20 8.46 9.37
CA ARG A 51 -7.25 7.79 8.06
C ARG A 51 -6.63 6.41 8.10
N PHE A 52 -7.09 5.51 7.23
CA PHE A 52 -6.49 4.20 7.04
C PHE A 52 -6.10 3.94 5.58
N VAL A 53 -5.11 3.07 5.40
CA VAL A 53 -4.83 2.37 4.15
C VAL A 53 -4.92 0.88 4.44
N LEU A 54 -5.65 0.17 3.59
CA LEU A 54 -5.82 -1.27 3.73
C LEU A 54 -5.37 -1.95 2.44
N GLN A 55 -4.51 -2.95 2.58
CA GLN A 55 -3.96 -3.73 1.47
C GLN A 55 -3.95 -5.20 1.87
N ASP A 56 -4.28 -6.11 0.96
CA ASP A 56 -4.14 -7.55 1.23
C ASP A 56 -2.74 -8.02 0.85
N SER A 57 -1.80 -8.03 1.80
CA SER A 57 -0.43 -8.56 1.58
C SER A 57 -0.03 -9.64 2.59
N GLY A 58 -1.03 -10.26 3.25
CA GLY A 58 -0.84 -11.42 4.13
C GLY A 58 -0.77 -12.74 3.37
N PRO A 59 -0.37 -13.85 4.02
CA PRO A 59 -0.48 -15.18 3.42
C PRO A 59 -1.95 -15.47 3.06
N HIS A 60 -2.19 -15.94 1.83
CA HIS A 60 -3.52 -16.10 1.25
C HIS A 60 -4.52 -16.79 2.20
N PRO A 61 -5.71 -16.21 2.45
CA PRO A 61 -6.83 -16.97 2.97
C PRO A 61 -7.26 -18.03 1.95
N SER A 62 -7.75 -19.17 2.45
CA SER A 62 -7.95 -20.40 1.67
C SER A 62 -9.05 -20.32 0.60
N THR A 63 -9.92 -19.30 0.62
CA THR A 63 -10.96 -19.07 -0.40
C THR A 63 -11.31 -17.59 -0.57
N GLN A 64 -11.90 -17.24 -1.71
CA GLN A 64 -12.41 -15.89 -2.00
C GLN A 64 -13.47 -15.42 -1.00
N GLU A 65 -14.35 -16.31 -0.53
CA GLU A 65 -15.42 -15.96 0.42
C GLU A 65 -14.82 -15.62 1.78
N THR A 66 -13.74 -16.31 2.16
CA THR A 66 -13.01 -16.04 3.40
C THR A 66 -12.34 -14.68 3.32
N LEU A 67 -11.65 -14.37 2.21
CA LEU A 67 -11.06 -13.04 1.99
C LEU A 67 -12.13 -11.95 2.04
N ALA A 68 -13.24 -12.13 1.31
CA ALA A 68 -14.31 -11.16 1.25
C ALA A 68 -14.93 -10.89 2.63
N ALA A 69 -15.18 -11.94 3.42
CA ALA A 69 -15.71 -11.81 4.77
C ALA A 69 -14.76 -11.07 5.71
N LEU A 70 -13.45 -11.40 5.69
CA LEU A 70 -12.44 -10.74 6.51
C LEU A 70 -12.30 -9.25 6.15
N MET A 71 -12.15 -8.96 4.86
CA MET A 71 -12.09 -7.60 4.32
C MET A 71 -13.33 -6.79 4.70
N SER A 72 -14.51 -7.36 4.51
CA SER A 72 -15.79 -6.69 4.74
C SER A 72 -15.99 -6.40 6.22
N ALA A 73 -15.61 -7.33 7.11
CA ALA A 73 -15.65 -7.13 8.55
C ALA A 73 -14.71 -5.98 8.99
N ARG A 74 -13.49 -5.94 8.48
CA ARG A 74 -12.48 -4.91 8.81
C ARG A 74 -12.90 -3.54 8.34
N LEU A 75 -13.26 -3.42 7.07
CA LEU A 75 -13.73 -2.17 6.48
C LEU A 75 -14.99 -1.68 7.19
N GLY A 76 -15.92 -2.59 7.50
CA GLY A 76 -17.11 -2.27 8.29
C GLY A 76 -16.74 -1.61 9.63
N ARG A 77 -15.85 -2.23 10.41
CA ARG A 77 -15.44 -1.69 11.71
C ARG A 77 -14.73 -0.34 11.61
N LEU A 78 -13.86 -0.15 10.62
CA LEU A 78 -13.16 1.12 10.42
C LEU A 78 -14.15 2.24 10.04
N VAL A 79 -15.09 1.93 9.13
CA VAL A 79 -16.12 2.89 8.70
C VAL A 79 -17.11 3.20 9.84
N ASP A 80 -17.55 2.19 10.59
CA ASP A 80 -18.45 2.35 11.74
C ASP A 80 -17.82 3.17 12.87
N ALA A 81 -16.49 3.09 13.02
CA ALA A 81 -15.71 3.94 13.92
C ALA A 81 -15.48 5.37 13.38
N GLY A 82 -16.02 5.70 12.20
CA GLY A 82 -15.93 7.03 11.59
C GLY A 82 -14.61 7.33 10.88
N LEU A 83 -13.79 6.31 10.59
CA LEU A 83 -12.56 6.50 9.84
C LEU A 83 -12.84 6.59 8.33
N SER A 84 -12.05 7.42 7.66
CA SER A 84 -12.02 7.48 6.19
C SER A 84 -10.72 6.83 5.69
N GLY A 85 -10.74 6.17 4.54
CA GLY A 85 -9.53 5.48 4.10
C GLY A 85 -9.52 5.13 2.63
N LEU A 86 -8.48 4.39 2.26
CA LEU A 86 -8.22 3.93 0.91
C LEU A 86 -7.89 2.44 0.95
N VAL A 87 -8.44 1.69 0.00
CA VAL A 87 -8.04 0.30 -0.26
C VAL A 87 -7.07 0.25 -1.43
N LEU A 88 -5.98 -0.51 -1.32
CA LEU A 88 -4.98 -0.68 -2.38
C LEU A 88 -4.95 -2.13 -2.86
N THR A 89 -4.83 -2.33 -4.17
CA THR A 89 -4.43 -3.65 -4.72
C THR A 89 -2.96 -3.93 -4.40
N SER A 90 -2.61 -5.20 -4.28
CA SER A 90 -1.24 -5.63 -3.98
C SER A 90 -0.42 -5.89 -5.24
N PRO A 91 0.73 -5.20 -5.42
CA PRO A 91 1.64 -5.43 -6.53
C PRO A 91 2.57 -6.61 -6.24
N THR A 92 3.04 -7.25 -7.30
CA THR A 92 3.98 -8.38 -7.25
C THR A 92 4.98 -8.28 -8.39
N ALA A 93 6.22 -8.72 -8.16
CA ALA A 93 7.20 -8.84 -9.23
C ALA A 93 6.81 -9.98 -10.19
N SER A 94 7.14 -9.85 -11.49
CA SER A 94 6.75 -10.81 -12.54
C SER A 94 7.31 -12.25 -12.36
N GLY A 95 8.29 -12.44 -11.49
CA GLY A 95 8.91 -13.74 -11.17
C GLY A 95 8.62 -14.26 -9.77
N VAL A 96 7.70 -13.64 -9.01
CA VAL A 96 7.38 -14.08 -7.65
C VAL A 96 6.75 -15.47 -7.66
N MET A 97 6.96 -16.24 -6.59
CA MET A 97 6.28 -17.53 -6.41
C MET A 97 4.76 -17.33 -6.44
N GLU A 98 4.03 -18.23 -7.10
CA GLU A 98 2.58 -18.11 -7.33
C GLU A 98 1.76 -17.84 -6.07
N ARG A 99 2.19 -18.40 -4.93
CA ARG A 99 1.53 -18.21 -3.62
C ARG A 99 1.62 -16.78 -3.06
N PHE A 100 2.34 -15.90 -3.73
CA PHE A 100 2.46 -14.49 -3.39
C PHE A 100 2.09 -13.62 -4.61
N ASP A 101 1.39 -14.18 -5.60
CA ASP A 101 0.92 -13.43 -6.76
C ASP A 101 -0.55 -13.00 -6.58
N TRP A 102 -0.78 -11.84 -5.94
CA TRP A 102 -2.13 -11.32 -5.65
C TRP A 102 -2.95 -10.97 -6.91
N SER A 103 -2.34 -10.96 -8.09
CA SER A 103 -3.03 -10.78 -9.36
C SER A 103 -3.62 -12.08 -9.92
N ARG A 104 -3.25 -13.23 -9.37
CA ARG A 104 -3.74 -14.52 -9.84
C ARG A 104 -5.09 -14.89 -9.20
N PRO A 105 -5.93 -15.61 -9.96
CA PRO A 105 -7.12 -16.26 -9.43
C PRO A 105 -6.83 -17.08 -8.17
N LEU A 106 -7.67 -16.94 -7.14
CA LEU A 106 -7.56 -17.74 -5.90
C LEU A 106 -7.85 -19.23 -6.15
N SER A 107 -8.65 -19.53 -7.17
CA SER A 107 -8.90 -20.86 -7.71
C SER A 107 -9.27 -20.76 -9.20
N GLU A 108 -9.29 -21.88 -9.92
CA GLU A 108 -9.68 -21.89 -11.33
C GLU A 108 -11.09 -21.28 -11.52
N GLY A 109 -11.19 -20.27 -12.39
CA GLY A 109 -12.43 -19.55 -12.65
C GLY A 109 -12.89 -18.57 -11.57
N ALA A 110 -12.11 -18.39 -10.49
CA ALA A 110 -12.41 -17.42 -9.44
C ALA A 110 -11.69 -16.07 -9.65
N PRO A 111 -12.22 -14.97 -9.11
CA PRO A 111 -11.49 -13.71 -8.97
C PRO A 111 -10.15 -13.87 -8.23
N SER A 112 -9.24 -12.95 -8.54
CA SER A 112 -7.99 -12.79 -7.79
C SER A 112 -8.23 -12.13 -6.42
N ALA A 113 -7.22 -12.15 -5.55
CA ALA A 113 -7.28 -11.44 -4.28
C ALA A 113 -7.49 -9.94 -4.47
N ASN A 114 -6.86 -9.36 -5.51
CA ASN A 114 -7.05 -7.96 -5.89
C ASN A 114 -8.48 -7.68 -6.34
N ASP A 115 -9.09 -8.57 -7.14
CA ASP A 115 -10.49 -8.41 -7.59
C ASP A 115 -11.47 -8.44 -6.40
N VAL A 116 -11.29 -9.40 -5.48
CA VAL A 116 -12.11 -9.49 -4.26
C VAL A 116 -11.96 -8.22 -3.42
N THR A 117 -10.72 -7.76 -3.22
CA THR A 117 -10.40 -6.57 -2.43
C THR A 117 -11.10 -5.32 -2.97
N VAL A 118 -11.04 -5.11 -4.28
CA VAL A 118 -11.71 -3.98 -4.95
C VAL A 118 -13.24 -4.10 -4.87
N SER A 119 -13.79 -5.30 -5.06
CA SER A 119 -15.24 -5.54 -4.95
C SER A 119 -15.76 -5.16 -3.57
N VAL A 120 -15.10 -5.64 -2.50
CA VAL A 120 -15.52 -5.35 -1.12
C VAL A 120 -15.37 -3.87 -0.78
N ALA A 121 -14.30 -3.22 -1.24
CA ALA A 121 -14.14 -1.78 -1.06
C ALA A 121 -15.30 -0.99 -1.69
N SER A 122 -15.68 -1.36 -2.92
CA SER A 122 -16.81 -0.77 -3.64
C SER A 122 -18.15 -0.98 -2.91
N GLU A 123 -18.43 -2.19 -2.45
CA GLU A 123 -19.63 -2.53 -1.67
C GLU A 123 -19.74 -1.72 -0.37
N ARG A 124 -18.61 -1.39 0.25
CA ARG A 124 -18.52 -0.60 1.49
C ARG A 124 -18.44 0.91 1.25
N GLY A 125 -18.44 1.35 -0.02
CA GLY A 125 -18.30 2.77 -0.36
C GLY A 125 -16.95 3.37 0.02
N VAL A 126 -15.91 2.53 0.13
CA VAL A 126 -14.54 2.97 0.43
C VAL A 126 -13.77 3.12 -0.88
N PRO A 127 -13.09 4.26 -1.12
CA PRO A 127 -12.24 4.44 -2.29
C PRO A 127 -11.19 3.33 -2.42
N SER A 128 -10.87 2.95 -3.66
CA SER A 128 -9.76 2.03 -3.95
C SER A 128 -8.83 2.58 -5.03
N SER A 129 -7.57 2.16 -5.01
CA SER A 129 -6.57 2.47 -6.03
C SER A 129 -5.87 1.19 -6.50
N ASP A 130 -5.73 1.05 -7.82
CA ASP A 130 -5.09 -0.10 -8.45
C ASP A 130 -3.56 0.06 -8.46
N PHE A 131 -2.97 0.02 -7.26
CA PHE A 131 -1.53 0.13 -7.08
C PHE A 131 -0.76 -0.98 -7.82
N ALA A 132 -1.33 -2.16 -7.98
CA ALA A 132 -0.77 -3.22 -8.81
C ALA A 132 -0.63 -2.83 -10.29
N ALA A 133 -1.62 -2.14 -10.88
CA ALA A 133 -1.50 -1.61 -12.22
C ALA A 133 -0.42 -0.53 -12.35
N LEU A 134 -0.36 0.42 -11.40
CA LEU A 134 0.69 1.44 -11.36
C LEU A 134 2.08 0.81 -11.35
N MET A 135 2.30 -0.17 -10.48
CA MET A 135 3.59 -0.85 -10.34
C MET A 135 3.98 -1.62 -11.60
N ARG A 136 3.02 -2.30 -12.26
CA ARG A 136 3.26 -2.93 -13.57
C ARG A 136 3.65 -1.90 -14.64
N GLU A 137 2.98 -0.75 -14.68
CA GLU A 137 3.34 0.32 -15.62
C GLU A 137 4.77 0.80 -15.38
N LEU A 138 5.14 1.07 -14.12
CA LEU A 138 6.48 1.51 -13.76
C LEU A 138 7.53 0.44 -14.09
N ALA A 139 7.23 -0.83 -13.84
CA ALA A 139 8.13 -1.95 -14.14
C ALA A 139 8.50 -2.02 -15.62
N THR A 140 7.57 -1.68 -16.54
CA THR A 140 7.89 -1.63 -17.98
C THR A 140 8.97 -0.59 -18.33
N LYS A 141 9.18 0.41 -17.47
CA LYS A 141 10.12 1.51 -17.70
C LYS A 141 11.44 1.32 -16.96
N VAL A 142 11.40 0.76 -15.75
CA VAL A 142 12.57 0.69 -14.86
C VAL A 142 12.98 -0.72 -14.42
N GLY A 143 12.22 -1.75 -14.80
CA GLY A 143 12.42 -3.13 -14.35
C GLY A 143 11.78 -3.41 -12.98
N ASP A 144 11.45 -4.68 -12.73
CA ASP A 144 10.87 -5.13 -11.45
C ASP A 144 11.88 -5.02 -10.31
N GLU A 145 13.15 -5.31 -10.58
CA GLU A 145 14.24 -5.23 -9.60
C GLU A 145 14.47 -3.82 -9.06
N ALA A 146 14.01 -2.80 -9.78
CA ALA A 146 14.02 -1.42 -9.32
C ALA A 146 12.90 -1.13 -8.31
N LEU A 147 11.80 -1.88 -8.36
CA LEU A 147 10.57 -1.65 -7.61
C LEU A 147 10.37 -2.60 -6.43
N PHE A 148 11.03 -3.75 -6.45
CA PHE A 148 10.94 -4.79 -5.43
C PHE A 148 12.31 -5.16 -4.89
N GLN A 149 12.33 -5.66 -3.65
CA GLN A 149 13.47 -6.36 -3.07
C GLN A 149 13.70 -7.70 -3.80
N PRO A 150 14.85 -8.37 -3.59
CA PRO A 150 15.15 -9.64 -4.27
C PRO A 150 14.14 -10.77 -4.04
N ASP A 151 13.32 -10.71 -2.99
CA ASP A 151 12.25 -11.68 -2.74
C ASP A 151 11.01 -11.48 -3.62
N GLY A 152 10.90 -10.35 -4.32
CA GLY A 152 9.81 -10.02 -5.23
C GLY A 152 8.47 -9.72 -4.56
N VAL A 153 8.43 -9.67 -3.22
CA VAL A 153 7.22 -9.40 -2.41
C VAL A 153 7.35 -8.06 -1.70
N HIS A 154 8.51 -7.77 -1.13
CA HIS A 154 8.73 -6.49 -0.45
C HIS A 154 9.11 -5.40 -1.45
N LEU A 155 8.63 -4.19 -1.20
CA LEU A 155 8.94 -3.03 -2.03
C LEU A 155 10.39 -2.58 -1.82
N SER A 156 11.04 -2.21 -2.92
CA SER A 156 12.26 -1.40 -2.89
C SER A 156 11.97 0.00 -2.36
N LEU A 157 12.99 0.84 -2.17
CA LEU A 157 12.72 2.24 -1.82
C LEU A 157 11.94 2.97 -2.92
N ALA A 158 12.21 2.68 -4.20
CA ALA A 158 11.46 3.25 -5.31
C ALA A 158 10.00 2.75 -5.29
N GLY A 159 9.78 1.47 -5.01
CA GLY A 159 8.44 0.92 -4.80
C GLY A 159 7.68 1.61 -3.67
N ARG A 160 8.35 1.92 -2.55
CA ARG A 160 7.77 2.66 -1.42
C ARG A 160 7.44 4.11 -1.76
N LEU A 161 8.26 4.76 -2.59
CA LEU A 161 7.95 6.10 -3.10
C LEU A 161 6.70 6.08 -3.98
N ALA A 162 6.54 5.05 -4.82
CA ALA A 162 5.32 4.85 -5.61
C ALA A 162 4.10 4.59 -4.72
N LEU A 163 4.23 3.74 -3.69
CA LEU A 163 3.18 3.46 -2.71
C LEU A 163 2.69 4.74 -2.04
N LEU A 164 3.62 5.56 -1.55
CA LEU A 164 3.27 6.82 -0.91
C LEU A 164 2.51 7.76 -1.85
N ALA A 165 2.97 7.86 -3.09
CA ALA A 165 2.32 8.71 -4.09
C ALA A 165 0.88 8.25 -4.38
N ALA A 166 0.67 6.94 -4.52
CA ALA A 166 -0.65 6.34 -4.70
C ALA A 166 -1.56 6.58 -3.49
N VAL A 167 -1.03 6.41 -2.26
CA VAL A 167 -1.77 6.67 -1.02
C VAL A 167 -2.19 8.14 -0.91
N CYS A 168 -1.25 9.07 -1.14
CA CYS A 168 -1.55 10.50 -1.10
C CYS A 168 -2.65 10.83 -2.10
N LYS A 169 -2.48 10.41 -3.35
CA LYS A 169 -3.46 10.66 -4.40
C LYS A 169 -4.83 10.06 -4.06
N GLY A 170 -4.90 8.80 -3.61
CA GLY A 170 -6.17 8.16 -3.29
C GLY A 170 -6.89 8.80 -2.09
N LEU A 171 -6.16 9.36 -1.12
CA LEU A 171 -6.75 10.00 0.06
C LEU A 171 -7.07 11.49 -0.10
N THR A 172 -6.43 12.19 -1.04
CA THR A 172 -6.60 13.65 -1.24
C THR A 172 -7.20 14.03 -2.59
N GLY A 173 -7.15 13.12 -3.58
CA GLY A 173 -7.43 13.41 -4.98
C GLY A 173 -6.27 14.06 -5.73
N GLU A 174 -5.16 14.38 -5.04
CA GLU A 174 -4.04 15.14 -5.60
C GLU A 174 -2.74 14.33 -5.54
N ALA A 175 -2.03 14.25 -6.67
CA ALA A 175 -0.69 13.68 -6.69
C ALA A 175 0.27 14.59 -5.89
N PRO A 176 1.03 14.03 -4.93
CA PRO A 176 1.95 14.84 -4.14
C PRO A 176 3.14 15.31 -4.98
N VAL A 177 3.75 16.43 -4.57
CA VAL A 177 5.06 16.83 -5.12
C VAL A 177 6.13 15.92 -4.51
N LEU A 178 6.62 14.99 -5.32
CA LEU A 178 7.55 13.95 -4.85
C LEU A 178 9.03 14.39 -4.85
N ASP A 179 9.41 15.44 -5.58
CA ASP A 179 10.82 15.83 -5.78
C ASP A 179 11.55 16.14 -4.46
N GLY A 180 10.90 16.92 -3.57
CA GLY A 180 11.48 17.27 -2.27
C GLY A 180 11.62 16.05 -1.36
N LEU A 181 10.63 15.16 -1.38
CA LEU A 181 10.62 13.96 -0.58
C LEU A 181 11.62 12.90 -1.09
N ALA A 182 11.72 12.75 -2.40
CA ALA A 182 12.70 11.88 -3.03
C ALA A 182 14.13 12.30 -2.64
N GLY A 183 14.40 13.60 -2.54
CA GLY A 183 15.68 14.13 -2.05
C GLY A 183 15.96 13.84 -0.57
N GLU A 184 14.95 13.95 0.31
CA GLU A 184 15.11 13.60 1.73
C GLU A 184 15.30 12.10 1.95
N LEU A 185 14.54 11.26 1.23
CA LEU A 185 14.70 9.81 1.24
C LEU A 185 16.07 9.40 0.71
N ALA A 186 16.51 9.99 -0.42
CA ALA A 186 17.82 9.78 -1.00
C ALA A 186 18.97 10.05 -0.02
N LYS A 187 18.86 11.13 0.77
CA LYS A 187 19.86 11.49 1.78
C LYS A 187 19.94 10.46 2.91
N GLY A 188 18.80 10.15 3.53
CA GLY A 188 18.77 9.15 4.61
C GLY A 188 19.20 7.75 4.16
N TRP A 189 19.04 7.45 2.88
CA TRP A 189 19.39 6.18 2.28
C TRP A 189 20.88 6.02 1.95
N SER A 190 21.48 7.06 1.36
CA SER A 190 22.92 7.12 1.11
C SER A 190 23.72 6.91 2.41
N GLU A 191 23.17 7.38 3.53
CA GLU A 191 23.76 7.22 4.87
C GLU A 191 23.61 5.79 5.43
N ALA A 192 22.65 4.99 4.95
CA ALA A 192 22.35 3.64 5.45
C ALA A 192 23.08 2.50 4.70
N GLY A 193 23.64 2.77 3.50
CA GLY A 193 24.52 1.83 2.79
C GLY A 193 23.86 0.52 2.34
N THR A 194 22.70 0.58 1.68
CA THR A 194 21.96 -0.62 1.22
C THR A 194 22.13 -0.91 -0.28
N ASP A 195 22.03 -2.17 -0.68
CA ASP A 195 22.18 -2.66 -2.06
C ASP A 195 20.93 -2.47 -2.93
N GLU A 196 20.56 -1.22 -3.21
CA GLU A 196 19.35 -0.90 -3.97
C GLU A 196 19.63 -0.54 -5.43
N LYS A 197 18.69 -0.86 -6.32
CA LYS A 197 18.87 -0.75 -7.78
C LYS A 197 18.70 0.67 -8.30
N VAL A 198 17.81 1.46 -7.71
CA VAL A 198 17.68 2.89 -7.98
C VAL A 198 18.59 3.60 -7.00
N SER A 199 19.57 4.37 -7.48
CA SER A 199 20.44 5.12 -6.58
C SER A 199 19.71 6.32 -5.96
N ALA A 200 20.24 6.82 -4.84
CA ALA A 200 19.79 8.07 -4.22
C ALA A 200 19.74 9.24 -5.23
N SER A 201 20.68 9.32 -6.17
CA SER A 201 20.71 10.34 -7.23
C SER A 201 19.64 10.16 -8.32
N GLU A 202 19.11 8.95 -8.50
CA GLU A 202 18.11 8.63 -9.53
C GLU A 202 16.67 8.77 -9.03
N LEU A 203 16.47 8.77 -7.70
CA LEU A 203 15.15 8.89 -7.07
C LEU A 203 14.33 10.11 -7.54
N PRO A 204 14.88 11.33 -7.72
CA PRO A 204 14.09 12.45 -8.23
C PRO A 204 13.57 12.24 -9.66
N ASN A 205 14.36 11.62 -10.53
CA ASN A 205 13.90 11.29 -11.88
C ASN A 205 12.81 10.22 -11.85
N PHE A 206 12.96 9.23 -10.97
CA PHE A 206 11.93 8.22 -10.73
C PHE A 206 10.64 8.83 -10.16
N ALA A 207 10.75 9.78 -9.23
CA ALA A 207 9.62 10.52 -8.66
C ALA A 207 8.76 11.18 -9.76
N ARG A 208 9.41 11.78 -10.77
CA ARG A 208 8.70 12.35 -11.92
C ARG A 208 7.96 11.28 -12.73
N LEU A 209 8.56 10.10 -12.94
CA LEU A 209 7.89 8.98 -13.63
C LEU A 209 6.63 8.51 -12.89
N VAL A 210 6.70 8.46 -11.55
CA VAL A 210 5.55 8.14 -10.70
C VAL A 210 4.44 9.19 -10.85
N SER A 211 4.78 10.47 -10.75
CA SER A 211 3.80 11.57 -10.93
C SER A 211 3.14 11.54 -12.31
N GLU A 212 3.91 11.28 -13.37
CA GLU A 212 3.39 11.14 -14.74
C GLU A 212 2.47 9.93 -14.93
N ALA A 213 2.77 8.81 -14.26
CA ALA A 213 1.91 7.62 -14.26
C ALA A 213 0.60 7.89 -13.53
N LEU A 214 0.69 8.45 -12.32
CA LEU A 214 -0.50 8.82 -11.55
C LEU A 214 -1.36 9.84 -12.27
N ALA A 215 -0.81 10.85 -12.95
CA ALA A 215 -1.60 11.85 -13.68
C ALA A 215 -2.47 11.26 -14.80
N ARG A 216 -2.20 10.03 -15.26
CA ARG A 216 -3.03 9.32 -16.24
C ARG A 216 -4.20 8.57 -15.61
N GLU A 217 -4.13 8.26 -14.32
CA GLU A 217 -5.27 7.73 -13.56
C GLU A 217 -6.22 8.90 -13.27
N GLY A 218 -7.43 8.89 -13.82
CA GLY A 218 -8.40 10.00 -13.67
C GLY A 218 -8.85 10.21 -12.25
#